data_AF-A0A7Y6MGZ8-F1
#
_entry.id   AF-A0A7Y6MGZ8-F1
#
_cell.length_a   1.000
_cell.length_b   1.000
_cell.length_c   1.000
_cell.angle_alpha   90.00
_cell.angle_beta   90.00
_cell.angle_gamma   90.00
#
_symmetry.space_group_name_H-M   'P 1'
#
loop_
_entity.id
_entity.type
_entity.pdbx_description
1 polymer ?
#
loop_
_entity_poly.entity_id
_entity_poly.type
_entity_poly.pdbx_seq_one_letter_code
_entity_poly.pdbx_strand_id
1 'polypeptide(L)'
;MGYELRVVRQAPIAYADLAKAIAPAGFELSGSQEIVARHGGGTHTVARWNDQVVGEPGSDWQVAQLVRLAALLGARLVGEDGESYTVRDGVVQVTAGGTTTDLGKFDEIIAAGPAAWGP
;
A
#
# COMPACT_ATOMS: atom_id res chain seq x y z
N MET A 1 -15.45 6.56 -8.43
CA MET A 1 -15.28 6.90 -7.01
C MET A 1 -13.95 6.29 -6.61
N GLY A 2 -12.96 7.10 -6.24
CA GLY A 2 -11.65 6.58 -5.81
C GLY A 2 -11.77 6.08 -4.37
N TYR A 3 -11.21 4.92 -4.09
CA TYR A 3 -11.12 4.38 -2.75
C TYR A 3 -9.75 4.75 -2.18
N GLU A 4 -9.69 5.39 -1.03
CA GLU A 4 -8.45 5.87 -0.43
C GLU A 4 -7.98 4.97 0.72
N LEU A 5 -6.68 4.70 0.76
CA LEU A 5 -6.01 4.03 1.87
C LEU A 5 -4.92 4.93 2.46
N ARG A 6 -4.85 5.02 3.78
CA ARG A 6 -3.90 5.86 4.52
C ARG A 6 -2.98 5.00 5.37
N VAL A 7 -1.69 5.34 5.36
CA VAL A 7 -0.72 4.74 6.27
C VAL A 7 -0.69 5.56 7.56
N VAL A 8 -1.21 5.00 8.64
CA VAL A 8 -1.39 5.67 9.93
C VAL A 8 -0.41 5.13 10.97
N ARG A 9 0.28 6.05 11.65
CA ARG A 9 1.22 5.76 12.75
C ARG A 9 1.01 6.75 13.89
N GLN A 10 1.31 6.34 15.13
CA GLN A 10 1.25 7.23 16.30
C GLN A 10 2.25 8.39 16.22
N ALA A 11 3.45 8.14 15.69
CA ALA A 11 4.46 9.18 15.46
C ALA A 11 4.41 9.61 13.99
N PRO A 12 4.50 10.93 13.69
CA PRO A 12 4.56 11.41 12.32
C PRO A 12 5.78 10.82 11.61
N ILE A 13 5.60 10.51 10.32
CA ILE A 13 6.68 10.02 9.47
C ILE A 13 7.41 11.25 8.93
N ALA A 14 8.72 11.37 9.14
CA ALA A 14 9.47 12.41 8.44
C ALA A 14 9.74 11.96 7.00
N TYR A 15 9.72 12.89 6.05
CA TYR A 15 10.01 12.59 4.64
C TYR A 15 11.36 11.87 4.44
N ALA A 16 12.38 12.22 5.22
CA ALA A 16 13.68 11.57 5.17
C ALA A 16 13.64 10.10 5.64
N ASP A 17 12.80 9.77 6.62
CA ASP A 17 12.63 8.40 7.11
C ASP A 17 11.84 7.56 6.11
N LEU A 18 10.83 8.15 5.46
CA LEU A 18 10.15 7.53 4.33
C LEU A 18 11.16 7.16 3.24
N ALA A 19 11.93 8.13 2.73
CA ALA A 19 12.87 7.90 1.63
C ALA A 19 13.88 6.79 1.94
N LYS A 20 14.39 6.73 3.18
CA LYS A 20 15.31 5.68 3.63
C LYS A 20 14.64 4.30 3.73
N ALA A 21 13.39 4.25 4.17
CA ALA A 21 12.68 2.99 4.39
C ALA A 21 12.25 2.33 3.07
N ILE A 22 11.87 3.13 2.05
CA ILE A 22 11.24 2.61 0.84
C ILE A 22 12.23 2.14 -0.23
N ALA A 23 13.41 2.76 -0.31
CA ALA A 23 14.44 2.44 -1.32
C ALA A 23 14.89 0.96 -1.29
N PRO A 24 15.24 0.34 -0.13
CA PRO A 24 15.61 -1.07 -0.10
C PRO A 24 14.46 -2.02 -0.43
N ALA A 25 13.22 -1.55 -0.37
CA ALA A 25 12.04 -2.34 -0.73
C ALA A 25 11.70 -2.28 -2.24
N GLY A 26 12.48 -1.54 -3.04
CA GLY A 26 12.28 -1.41 -4.48
C GLY A 26 11.18 -0.41 -4.86
N PHE A 27 10.78 0.44 -3.92
CA PHE A 27 9.97 1.62 -4.21
C PHE A 27 10.86 2.80 -4.57
N GLU A 28 10.35 3.70 -5.39
CA GLU A 28 11.01 4.93 -5.77
C GLU A 28 10.14 6.13 -5.40
N LEU A 29 10.76 7.25 -5.01
CA LEU A 29 10.09 8.53 -4.86
C LEU A 29 10.28 9.34 -6.14
N SER A 30 9.18 9.67 -6.79
CA SER A 30 9.13 10.62 -7.90
C SER A 30 9.33 12.06 -7.40
N GLY A 31 9.77 12.96 -8.29
CA GLY A 31 9.88 14.39 -8.01
C GLY A 31 8.55 15.06 -7.63
N SER A 32 7.42 14.44 -7.97
CA SER A 32 6.06 14.82 -7.59
C SER A 32 5.62 14.33 -6.19
N GLN A 33 6.54 13.73 -5.41
CA GLN A 33 6.26 13.08 -4.12
C GLN A 33 5.38 11.81 -4.25
N GLU A 34 5.29 11.25 -5.45
CA GLU A 34 4.66 9.95 -5.67
C GLU A 34 5.62 8.82 -5.27
N ILE A 35 5.07 7.80 -4.62
CA ILE A 35 5.74 6.54 -4.31
C ILE A 35 5.33 5.55 -5.39
N VAL A 36 6.29 5.08 -6.16
CA VAL A 36 6.08 4.21 -7.30
C VAL A 36 6.76 2.86 -7.10
N ALA A 37 6.20 1.82 -7.72
CA ALA A 37 6.80 0.50 -7.79
C ALA A 37 6.85 0.02 -9.24
N ARG A 38 7.91 -0.74 -9.58
CA ARG A 38 8.08 -1.31 -10.91
C ARG A 38 7.47 -2.71 -10.99
N HIS A 39 6.75 -2.97 -12.08
CA HIS A 39 6.25 -4.30 -12.40
C HIS A 39 6.10 -4.44 -13.92
N GLY A 40 6.45 -5.60 -14.49
CA GLY A 40 6.28 -5.87 -15.92
C GLY A 40 6.98 -4.88 -16.86
N GLY A 41 8.05 -4.22 -16.42
CA GLY A 41 8.74 -3.16 -17.17
C GLY A 41 8.09 -1.77 -17.09
N GLY A 42 6.92 -1.65 -16.46
CA GLY A 42 6.23 -0.39 -16.16
C GLY A 42 6.53 0.15 -14.77
N THR A 43 6.23 1.44 -14.57
CA THR A 43 6.23 2.11 -13.27
C THR A 43 4.80 2.44 -12.90
N HIS A 44 4.37 2.07 -11.70
CA HIS A 44 3.01 2.23 -11.23
C HIS A 44 2.99 3.04 -9.94
N THR A 45 2.15 4.08 -9.89
CA THR A 45 1.91 4.85 -8.66
C THR A 45 1.17 3.97 -7.65
N VAL A 46 1.76 3.85 -6.46
CA VAL A 46 1.22 3.09 -5.34
C VAL A 46 0.62 4.05 -4.31
N ALA A 47 1.32 5.14 -4.05
CA ALA A 47 0.91 6.13 -3.07
C ALA A 47 1.49 7.50 -3.43
N ARG A 48 1.06 8.52 -2.68
CA ARG A 48 1.61 9.86 -2.66
C ARG A 48 1.95 10.24 -1.23
N TRP A 49 3.05 10.98 -1.08
CA TRP A 49 3.38 11.66 0.16
C TRP A 49 2.73 13.05 0.20
N ASN A 50 2.00 13.33 1.28
CA ASN A 50 1.38 14.63 1.57
C ASN A 50 1.23 14.77 3.09
N ASP A 51 2.35 14.92 3.81
CA ASP A 51 2.50 14.81 5.28
C ASP A 51 2.14 13.44 5.89
N GLN A 52 1.48 12.61 5.11
CA GLN A 52 1.17 11.20 5.33
C GLN A 52 1.27 10.46 3.98
N VAL A 53 1.36 9.14 4.03
CA VAL A 53 1.29 8.30 2.81
C VAL A 53 -0.17 7.97 2.54
N VAL A 54 -0.64 8.35 1.36
CA VAL A 54 -2.01 8.12 0.88
C VAL A 54 -1.96 7.38 -0.44
N GLY A 55 -2.72 6.31 -0.60
CA GLY A 55 -2.85 5.58 -1.85
C GLY A 55 -4.31 5.53 -2.31
N GLU A 56 -4.50 5.56 -3.63
CA GLU A 56 -5.80 5.36 -4.27
C GLU A 56 -5.73 4.05 -5.08
N PRO A 57 -5.81 2.87 -4.42
CA PRO A 57 -5.71 1.61 -5.13
C PRO A 57 -6.93 1.39 -6.05
N GLY A 58 -6.65 1.00 -7.28
CA GLY A 58 -7.62 0.46 -8.23
C GLY A 58 -7.38 -1.02 -8.53
N SER A 59 -6.52 -1.70 -7.75
CA SER A 59 -6.16 -3.11 -7.93
C SER A 59 -5.68 -3.73 -6.62
N ASP A 60 -5.84 -5.06 -6.50
CA ASP A 60 -5.32 -5.81 -5.33
C ASP A 60 -3.80 -5.69 -5.21
N TRP A 61 -3.11 -5.55 -6.34
CA TRP A 61 -1.66 -5.31 -6.36
C TRP A 61 -1.29 -4.00 -5.68
N GLN A 62 -2.01 -2.90 -5.95
CA GLN A 62 -1.76 -1.63 -5.27
C GLN A 62 -2.07 -1.74 -3.77
N VAL A 63 -3.13 -2.46 -3.37
CA VAL A 63 -3.42 -2.75 -1.96
C VAL A 63 -2.26 -3.51 -1.32
N ALA A 64 -1.77 -4.58 -1.94
CA ALA A 64 -0.64 -5.35 -1.43
C ALA A 64 0.62 -4.50 -1.27
N GLN A 65 0.94 -3.64 -2.25
CA GLN A 65 2.08 -2.72 -2.16
C GLN A 65 1.92 -1.72 -1.00
N LEU A 66 0.72 -1.18 -0.78
CA LEU A 66 0.43 -0.30 0.34
C LEU A 66 0.55 -1.02 1.68
N VAL A 67 0.12 -2.29 1.78
CA VAL A 67 0.27 -3.07 3.01
C VAL A 67 1.75 -3.30 3.32
N ARG A 68 2.54 -3.66 2.30
CA ARG A 68 3.99 -3.78 2.43
C ARG A 68 4.62 -2.46 2.88
N LEU A 69 4.21 -1.35 2.27
CA LEU A 69 4.70 -0.02 2.61
C LEU A 69 4.37 0.36 4.07
N ALA A 70 3.14 0.11 4.52
CA ALA A 70 2.74 0.33 5.91
C ALA A 70 3.56 -0.52 6.88
N ALA A 71 3.78 -1.81 6.57
CA ALA A 71 4.59 -2.70 7.40
C ALA A 71 6.05 -2.23 7.51
N LEU A 72 6.66 -1.79 6.40
CA LEU A 72 8.02 -1.24 6.38
C LEU A 72 8.15 0.02 7.25
N LEU A 73 7.10 0.83 7.31
CA LEU A 73 7.06 2.07 8.08
C LEU A 73 6.64 1.86 9.54
N GLY A 74 6.40 0.61 9.97
CA GLY A 74 5.89 0.29 11.31
C GLY A 74 4.53 0.95 11.58
N ALA A 75 3.71 1.05 10.53
CA ALA A 75 2.43 1.74 10.50
C ALA A 75 1.30 0.76 10.16
N ARG A 76 0.06 1.25 10.23
CA ARG A 76 -1.14 0.50 9.85
C ARG A 76 -1.70 1.05 8.56
N LEU A 77 -2.19 0.19 7.68
CA LEU A 77 -2.95 0.63 6.51
C LEU A 77 -4.44 0.63 6.87
N VAL A 78 -5.08 1.79 6.70
CA VAL A 78 -6.48 2.01 7.07
C VAL A 78 -7.23 2.62 5.87
N GLY A 79 -8.41 2.10 5.56
CA GLY A 79 -9.29 2.67 4.54
C GLY A 79 -10.22 3.76 5.08
N GLU A 80 -10.93 4.42 4.18
CA GLU A 80 -11.83 5.53 4.50
C GLU A 80 -12.98 5.13 5.42
N ASP A 81 -13.43 3.88 5.35
CA ASP A 81 -14.52 3.34 6.17
C ASP A 81 -14.01 2.71 7.49
N GLY A 82 -12.72 2.88 7.78
CA GLY A 82 -12.07 2.38 8.98
C GLY A 82 -11.65 0.92 8.89
N GLU A 83 -11.70 0.31 7.70
CA GLU A 83 -11.11 -1.01 7.50
C GLU A 83 -9.60 -0.98 7.67
N SER A 84 -9.03 -2.09 8.13
CA SER A 84 -7.58 -2.23 8.26
C SER A 84 -7.06 -3.36 7.41
N TYR A 85 -5.91 -3.15 6.77
CA TYR A 85 -5.27 -4.13 5.89
C TYR A 85 -3.94 -4.58 6.47
N THR A 86 -3.73 -5.89 6.48
CA THR A 86 -2.51 -6.51 7.01
C THR A 86 -2.11 -7.73 6.20
N VAL A 87 -0.82 -8.09 6.21
CA VAL A 87 -0.40 -9.44 5.80
C VAL A 87 -0.32 -10.32 7.05
N ARG A 88 -1.01 -11.46 7.02
CA ARG A 88 -0.95 -12.48 8.06
C ARG A 88 -0.79 -13.84 7.41
N ASP A 89 0.18 -14.63 7.85
CA ASP A 89 0.48 -15.95 7.29
C ASP A 89 0.67 -15.93 5.75
N GLY A 90 1.24 -14.84 5.23
CA GLY A 90 1.46 -14.62 3.80
C GLY A 90 0.21 -14.22 3.01
N VAL A 91 -0.93 -14.02 3.67
CA VAL A 91 -2.21 -13.64 3.05
C VAL A 91 -2.51 -12.18 3.35
N VAL A 92 -2.89 -11.42 2.32
CA VAL A 92 -3.42 -10.07 2.48
C VAL A 92 -4.84 -10.17 2.99
N GLN A 93 -5.09 -9.58 4.15
CA GLN A 93 -6.39 -9.59 4.82
C GLN A 93 -6.91 -8.17 4.98
N VAL A 94 -8.21 -8.00 4.82
CA VAL A 94 -8.95 -6.80 5.20
C VAL A 94 -9.81 -7.12 6.40
N THR A 95 -9.82 -6.24 7.40
CA THR A 95 -10.71 -6.35 8.56
C THR A 95 -11.63 -5.13 8.59
N ALA A 96 -12.93 -5.37 8.50
CA ALA A 96 -13.98 -4.35 8.52
C ALA A 96 -15.12 -4.82 9.41
N GLY A 97 -15.60 -3.97 10.32
CA GLY A 97 -16.74 -4.30 11.19
C GLY A 97 -16.53 -5.54 12.08
N GLY A 98 -15.28 -5.87 12.43
CA GLY A 98 -14.92 -7.05 13.22
C GLY A 98 -14.84 -8.37 12.42
N THR A 99 -15.11 -8.33 11.12
CA THR A 99 -14.94 -9.46 10.20
C THR A 99 -13.64 -9.32 9.44
N THR A 100 -12.87 -10.40 9.37
CA THR A 100 -11.64 -10.47 8.57
C THR A 100 -11.91 -11.31 7.32
N THR A 101 -11.53 -10.76 6.16
CA THR A 101 -11.67 -11.39 4.84
C THR A 101 -10.31 -11.48 4.17
N ASP A 102 -10.02 -12.64 3.57
CA ASP A 102 -8.80 -12.87 2.81
C ASP A 102 -8.97 -12.34 1.38
N LEU A 103 -8.06 -11.45 0.95
CA LEU A 103 -8.00 -10.95 -0.42
C LEU A 103 -7.20 -11.87 -1.34
N GLY A 104 -6.19 -12.55 -0.78
CA GLY A 104 -5.34 -13.50 -1.50
C GLY A 104 -3.93 -13.57 -0.95
N LYS A 105 -3.11 -14.49 -1.46
CA LYS A 105 -1.71 -14.60 -1.04
C LYS A 105 -0.92 -13.41 -1.56
N PHE A 106 -0.12 -12.83 -0.68
CA PHE A 106 0.70 -11.66 -0.97
C PHE A 106 1.60 -11.89 -2.19
N ASP A 107 2.37 -12.98 -2.21
CA ASP A 107 3.29 -13.27 -3.32
C ASP A 107 2.56 -13.51 -4.65
N GLU A 108 1.38 -14.14 -4.62
CA GLU A 108 0.57 -14.36 -5.82
C GLU A 108 0.03 -13.04 -6.37
N ILE A 109 -0.47 -12.16 -5.50
CA ILE A 109 -0.94 -10.81 -5.87
C ILE A 109 0.22 -9.98 -6.45
N ILE A 110 1.39 -9.97 -5.80
CA ILE A 110 2.56 -9.21 -6.28
C ILE A 110 3.05 -9.74 -7.63
N ALA A 111 3.04 -11.05 -7.83
CA ALA A 111 3.42 -11.68 -9.09
C ALA A 111 2.42 -11.43 -10.23
N ALA A 112 1.12 -11.36 -9.93
CA ALA A 112 0.07 -11.09 -10.92
C ALA A 112 0.13 -9.67 -11.49
N GLY A 113 0.64 -8.71 -10.72
CA GLY A 113 0.79 -7.32 -11.16
C GLY A 113 -0.49 -6.49 -11.07
N PRO A 114 -0.45 -5.23 -11.52
CA PRO A 114 -1.57 -4.30 -11.45
C PRO A 114 -2.68 -4.66 -12.44
N ALA A 115 -3.58 -5.53 -12.01
CA ALA A 115 -4.84 -5.83 -12.68
C ALA A 115 -5.94 -4.93 -12.09
N ALA A 116 -6.44 -3.98 -12.89
CA ALA A 116 -7.50 -3.08 -12.44
C ALA A 116 -8.74 -3.88 -12.03
N TRP A 117 -9.37 -3.48 -10.93
CA TRP A 117 -10.71 -3.93 -10.59
C TRP A 117 -11.63 -3.64 -11.79
N GLY A 118 -12.40 -4.64 -12.19
CA GLY A 118 -13.32 -4.50 -13.32
C GLY A 118 -14.34 -3.38 -13.11
N PRO A 119 -14.97 -2.88 -14.18
CA PRO A 119 -16.12 -1.98 -14.06
C PRO A 119 -17.31 -2.63 -13.34
#